data_AF-A0A2C1YYL6-F1
#
_entry.id   AF-A0A2C1YYL6-F1
#
_cell.length_a   1.000
_cell.length_b   1.000
_cell.length_c   1.000
_cell.angle_alpha   90.00
_cell.angle_beta   90.00
_cell.angle_gamma   90.00
#
_symmetry.space_group_name_H-M   'P 1'
#
loop_
_entity.id
_entity.type
_entity.pdbx_description
1 polymer ?
#
loop_
_entity_poly.entity_id
_entity_poly.type
_entity_poly.pdbx_seq_one_letter_code
_entity_poly.pdbx_strand_id
1 'polypeptide(L)'
;MADNIRSIPRPLVKTNQWVIVLSVVLTWVSGIEWLLLIPLLSGLSGLLFGFNPIMQLAKQFLKKDPKAYIPEDWEQQQFNQKIAVSCLAIGFISFWAGWNTLGYIFTILVAVAAFVAILGFCIGCFIHYQWRQYKYRRSIH
;
A
#
# COMPACT_ATOMS: atom_id res chain seq x y z
N MET A 1 12.25 -24.55 10.21
CA MET A 1 12.69 -24.06 8.90
C MET A 1 12.73 -22.55 8.98
N ALA A 2 13.93 -21.96 8.94
CA ALA A 2 14.05 -20.50 8.90
C ALA A 2 13.63 -20.06 7.50
N ASP A 3 12.35 -19.71 7.36
CA ASP A 3 11.83 -19.14 6.13
C ASP A 3 12.66 -17.89 5.82
N ASN A 4 13.17 -17.77 4.59
CA ASN A 4 13.94 -16.61 4.18
C ASN A 4 12.96 -15.43 4.17
N ILE A 5 12.85 -14.70 5.29
CA ILE A 5 11.88 -13.61 5.43
C ILE A 5 12.24 -12.55 4.40
N ARG A 6 11.55 -12.62 3.26
CA ARG A 6 11.66 -11.63 2.20
C ARG A 6 11.21 -10.31 2.82
N SER A 7 12.11 -9.35 2.86
CA SER A 7 11.86 -8.06 3.49
C SER A 7 12.03 -6.93 2.49
N ILE A 8 11.34 -5.83 2.78
CA ILE A 8 11.39 -4.61 1.99
C ILE A 8 11.87 -3.47 2.90
N PRO A 9 12.85 -2.67 2.49
CA PRO A 9 13.26 -1.50 3.26
C PRO A 9 12.09 -0.54 3.52
N ARG A 10 11.86 -0.19 4.78
CA ARG A 10 10.79 0.75 5.20
C ARG A 10 10.72 2.05 4.39
N PRO A 11 11.84 2.70 3.99
CA PRO A 11 11.75 3.91 3.15
C PRO A 11 11.00 3.69 1.84
N LEU A 12 11.15 2.52 1.19
CA LEU A 12 10.44 2.22 -0.06
C LEU A 12 8.94 2.11 0.15
N VAL A 13 8.55 1.47 1.26
CA VAL A 13 7.14 1.34 1.66
C VAL A 13 6.54 2.73 1.91
N LYS A 14 7.27 3.60 2.61
CA LYS A 14 6.85 5.00 2.85
C LYS A 14 6.75 5.79 1.55
N THR A 15 7.65 5.62 0.59
CA THR A 15 7.53 6.29 -0.72
C THR A 15 6.26 5.86 -1.44
N ASN A 16 5.94 4.57 -1.47
CA ASN A 16 4.70 4.07 -2.06
C ASN A 16 3.46 4.66 -1.37
N GLN A 17 3.46 4.75 -0.03
CA GLN A 17 2.38 5.39 0.73
C GLN A 17 2.24 6.89 0.43
N TRP A 18 3.36 7.61 0.31
CA TRP A 18 3.35 9.02 -0.07
C TRP A 18 2.77 9.21 -1.47
N VAL A 19 3.12 8.37 -2.44
CA VAL A 19 2.53 8.46 -3.79
C VAL A 19 1.02 8.23 -3.74
N ILE A 20 0.53 7.27 -2.95
CA ILE A 20 -0.91 7.06 -2.76
C ILE A 20 -1.57 8.34 -2.20
N VAL A 21 -1.05 8.90 -1.10
CA VAL A 21 -1.62 10.09 -0.45
C VAL A 21 -1.60 11.29 -1.40
N LEU A 22 -0.46 11.56 -2.03
CA LEU A 22 -0.30 12.70 -2.95
C LEU A 22 -1.21 12.55 -4.17
N SER A 23 -1.27 11.37 -4.80
CA SER A 23 -2.17 11.14 -5.92
C SER A 23 -3.63 11.37 -5.55
N VAL A 24 -4.08 10.87 -4.39
CA VAL A 24 -5.46 11.09 -3.93
C VAL A 24 -5.75 12.57 -3.67
N VAL A 25 -4.88 13.26 -2.94
CA VAL A 25 -5.05 14.69 -2.63
C VAL A 25 -5.06 15.52 -3.91
N LEU A 26 -4.14 15.24 -4.85
CA LEU A 26 -4.10 15.93 -6.13
C LEU A 26 -5.36 15.64 -6.96
N THR A 27 -5.88 14.41 -6.96
CA THR A 27 -7.18 14.10 -7.59
C THR A 27 -8.30 14.95 -7.02
N TRP A 28 -8.38 15.11 -5.69
CA TRP A 28 -9.44 15.92 -5.06
C TRP A 28 -9.32 17.41 -5.40
N VAL A 29 -8.10 17.95 -5.39
CA VAL A 29 -7.87 19.39 -5.62
C VAL A 29 -8.00 19.75 -7.10
N SER A 30 -7.50 18.91 -8.00
CA SER A 30 -7.51 19.19 -9.45
C SER A 30 -8.76 18.68 -10.17
N GLY A 31 -9.50 17.74 -9.56
CA GLY A 31 -10.56 16.98 -10.23
C GLY A 31 -10.04 15.94 -11.23
N ILE A 32 -8.73 15.75 -11.37
CA ILE A 32 -8.14 14.81 -12.32
C ILE A 32 -8.06 13.41 -11.69
N GLU A 33 -9.07 12.58 -11.96
CA GLU A 33 -9.15 11.19 -11.48
C GLU A 33 -8.06 10.26 -12.03
N TRP A 34 -7.51 10.57 -13.21
CA TRP A 34 -6.42 9.81 -13.84
C TRP A 34 -5.15 9.73 -12.98
N LEU A 35 -4.96 10.67 -12.04
CA LEU A 35 -3.83 10.64 -11.11
C LEU A 35 -3.87 9.42 -10.17
N LEU A 36 -5.05 8.84 -9.91
CA LEU A 36 -5.20 7.61 -9.14
C LEU A 36 -4.61 6.39 -9.87
N LEU A 37 -4.49 6.43 -11.20
CA LEU A 37 -3.90 5.33 -11.96
C LEU A 37 -2.42 5.13 -11.63
N ILE A 38 -1.70 6.18 -11.22
CA ILE A 38 -0.27 6.09 -10.87
C ILE A 38 -0.05 5.07 -9.74
N PRO A 39 -0.61 5.25 -8.52
CA PRO A 39 -0.48 4.27 -7.46
C PRO A 39 -1.24 2.97 -7.76
N LEU A 40 -2.35 3.02 -8.50
CA LEU A 40 -3.13 1.82 -8.84
C LEU A 40 -2.32 0.85 -9.71
N LEU A 41 -1.77 1.32 -10.83
CA LEU A 41 -0.99 0.50 -11.76
C LEU A 41 0.34 0.05 -11.13
N SER A 42 0.99 0.92 -10.35
CA SER A 42 2.20 0.56 -9.62
C SER A 42 1.93 -0.52 -8.56
N GLY A 43 0.78 -0.42 -7.89
CA GLY A 43 0.33 -1.42 -6.94
C GLY A 43 -0.02 -2.75 -7.60
N LEU A 44 -0.78 -2.69 -8.70
CA LEU A 44 -1.22 -3.87 -9.45
C LEU A 44 -0.04 -4.63 -10.05
N SER A 45 0.94 -3.92 -10.63
CA SER A 45 2.18 -4.53 -11.11
C SER A 45 2.97 -5.19 -9.98
N GLY A 46 2.97 -4.59 -8.78
CA GLY A 46 3.54 -5.19 -7.57
C GLY A 46 2.86 -6.51 -7.19
N LEU A 47 1.53 -6.59 -7.28
CA LEU A 47 0.75 -7.80 -6.94
C LEU A 47 0.87 -8.90 -7.99
N LEU A 48 0.86 -8.54 -9.28
CA LEU A 48 0.83 -9.51 -10.39
C LEU A 48 2.23 -10.00 -10.80
N PHE A 49 3.22 -9.09 -10.81
CA PHE A 49 4.56 -9.37 -11.32
C PHE A 49 5.64 -9.34 -10.23
N GLY A 50 5.30 -9.00 -8.99
CA GLY A 50 6.27 -8.80 -7.92
C GLY A 50 7.16 -7.57 -8.12
N PHE A 51 6.80 -6.68 -9.05
CA PHE A 51 7.55 -5.48 -9.42
C PHE A 51 6.67 -4.25 -9.24
N ASN A 52 6.97 -3.42 -8.23
CA ASN A 52 6.31 -2.14 -8.01
C ASN A 52 7.20 -1.01 -8.57
N PRO A 53 6.86 -0.38 -9.72
CA PRO A 53 7.65 0.66 -10.37
C PRO A 53 8.06 1.80 -9.43
N ILE A 54 7.13 2.31 -8.59
CA ILE A 54 7.41 3.39 -7.64
C ILE A 54 8.51 2.96 -6.67
N MET A 55 8.40 1.77 -6.09
CA MET A 55 9.38 1.28 -5.11
C MET A 55 10.74 1.00 -5.77
N GLN A 56 10.75 0.55 -7.02
CA GLN A 56 11.97 0.25 -7.76
C GLN A 56 12.72 1.51 -8.18
N LEU A 57 11.99 2.54 -8.62
CA LEU A 57 12.55 3.86 -8.84
C LEU A 57 13.08 4.43 -7.52
N ALA A 58 12.30 4.36 -6.44
CA ALA A 58 12.71 4.85 -5.11
C ALA A 58 13.96 4.13 -4.57
N LYS A 59 14.15 2.85 -4.93
CA LYS A 59 15.34 2.07 -4.55
C LYS A 59 16.65 2.69 -5.04
N GLN A 60 16.62 3.35 -6.20
CA GLN A 60 17.79 4.03 -6.77
C GLN A 60 18.20 5.27 -5.96
N PHE A 61 17.30 5.83 -5.14
CA PHE A 61 17.55 7.00 -4.30
C PHE A 61 17.93 6.63 -2.86
N LEU A 62 18.12 5.35 -2.53
CA LEU A 62 18.58 4.94 -1.21
C LEU A 62 20.04 5.33 -1.00
N LYS A 63 20.33 6.04 0.10
CA LYS A 63 21.69 6.50 0.45
C LYS A 63 22.58 5.43 1.09
N LYS A 64 22.00 4.32 1.53
CA LYS A 64 22.64 3.22 2.26
C LYS A 64 22.26 1.92 1.58
N ASP A 65 23.02 0.87 1.85
CA ASP A 65 22.63 -0.48 1.43
C ASP A 65 21.21 -0.81 1.93
N PRO A 66 20.33 -1.40 1.10
CA PRO A 66 18.98 -1.80 1.48
C PRO A 66 18.90 -2.57 2.81
N LYS A 67 19.91 -3.40 3.13
CA LYS A 67 19.97 -4.20 4.36
C LYS A 67 20.23 -3.37 5.62
N ALA A 68 20.71 -2.13 5.48
CA ALA A 68 20.96 -1.23 6.61
C ALA A 68 19.69 -0.49 7.08
N TYR A 69 18.57 -0.62 6.36
CA TYR A 69 17.29 -0.04 6.76
C TYR A 69 16.45 -1.04 7.55
N ILE A 70 15.51 -0.51 8.34
CA ILE A 70 14.54 -1.32 9.05
C ILE A 70 13.70 -2.12 8.02
N PRO A 71 13.68 -3.46 8.11
CA PRO A 71 12.91 -4.30 7.21
C PRO A 71 11.42 -4.26 7.56
N GLU A 72 10.58 -4.23 6.54
CA GLU A 72 9.15 -4.55 6.60
C GLU A 72 8.91 -5.92 5.97
N ASP A 73 7.98 -6.68 6.53
CA ASP A 73 7.63 -8.03 6.07
C ASP A 73 6.93 -7.99 4.70
N TRP A 74 7.40 -8.80 3.75
CA TRP A 74 6.85 -8.81 2.39
C TRP A 74 5.40 -9.28 2.34
N GLU A 75 5.01 -10.30 3.11
CA GLU A 75 3.63 -10.82 3.09
C GLU A 75 2.64 -9.78 3.63
N GLN A 76 3.02 -9.11 4.74
CA GLN A 76 2.23 -8.01 5.29
C GLN A 76 2.09 -6.87 4.28
N GLN A 77 3.17 -6.55 3.57
CA GLN A 77 3.11 -5.53 2.53
C GLN A 77 2.22 -5.94 1.35
N GLN A 78 2.23 -7.20 0.93
CA GLN A 78 1.31 -7.70 -0.10
C GLN A 78 -0.16 -7.61 0.34
N PHE A 79 -0.44 -7.93 1.60
CA PHE A 79 -1.79 -7.79 2.17
C PHE A 79 -2.28 -6.33 2.10
N ASN A 80 -1.45 -5.39 2.56
CA ASN A 80 -1.79 -3.96 2.49
C ASN A 80 -1.94 -3.47 1.06
N GLN A 81 -1.08 -3.94 0.15
CA GLN A 81 -1.11 -3.55 -1.24
C GLN A 81 -2.40 -4.02 -1.92
N LYS A 82 -2.93 -5.20 -1.57
CA LYS A 82 -4.26 -5.66 -2.04
C LYS A 82 -5.36 -4.71 -1.60
N ILE A 83 -5.41 -4.35 -0.32
CA ILE A 83 -6.40 -3.40 0.21
C ILE A 83 -6.30 -2.06 -0.52
N ALA A 84 -5.08 -1.53 -0.68
CA ALA A 84 -4.85 -0.27 -1.35
C ALA A 84 -5.30 -0.30 -2.82
N VAL A 85 -4.92 -1.34 -3.58
CA VAL A 85 -5.31 -1.51 -4.98
C VAL A 85 -6.82 -1.65 -5.12
N SER A 86 -7.48 -2.43 -4.28
CA SER A 86 -8.95 -2.55 -4.30
C SER A 86 -9.64 -1.21 -4.04
N CYS A 87 -9.20 -0.45 -3.03
CA CYS A 87 -9.78 0.85 -2.72
C CYS A 87 -9.53 1.87 -3.84
N LEU A 88 -8.31 1.92 -4.38
CA LEU A 88 -7.97 2.80 -5.50
C LEU A 88 -8.75 2.44 -6.76
N ALA A 89 -8.94 1.15 -7.06
CA ALA A 89 -9.72 0.70 -8.22
C ALA A 89 -11.19 1.09 -8.09
N ILE A 90 -11.80 0.81 -6.93
CA ILE A 90 -13.20 1.19 -6.67
C ILE A 90 -13.34 2.71 -6.71
N GLY A 91 -12.41 3.44 -6.09
CA GLY A 91 -12.38 4.90 -6.10
C GLY A 91 -12.31 5.48 -7.51
N PHE A 92 -11.38 4.99 -8.33
CA PHE A 92 -11.20 5.41 -9.72
C PHE A 92 -12.43 5.10 -10.58
N ILE A 93 -12.93 3.86 -10.54
CA ILE A 93 -14.12 3.46 -11.32
C ILE A 93 -15.34 4.29 -10.88
N SER A 94 -15.47 4.59 -9.58
CA SER A 94 -16.56 5.42 -9.07
C SER A 94 -16.51 6.85 -9.59
N PHE A 95 -15.34 7.50 -9.58
CA PHE A 95 -15.19 8.84 -10.16
C PHE A 95 -15.46 8.83 -11.66
N TRP A 96 -14.90 7.85 -12.38
CA TRP A 96 -15.09 7.69 -13.82
C TRP A 96 -16.57 7.46 -14.20
N ALA A 97 -17.32 6.73 -13.37
CA ALA A 97 -18.76 6.50 -13.53
C ALA A 97 -19.64 7.65 -12.98
N GLY A 98 -19.06 8.72 -12.43
CA GLY A 98 -19.76 9.84 -11.82
C GLY A 98 -20.34 9.58 -10.42
N TRP A 99 -20.04 8.43 -9.80
CA TRP A 99 -20.44 8.07 -8.44
C TRP A 99 -19.52 8.71 -7.39
N ASN A 100 -19.50 10.04 -7.36
CA ASN A 100 -18.57 10.82 -6.54
C ASN A 100 -18.57 10.43 -5.07
N THR A 101 -19.73 10.18 -4.47
CA THR A 101 -19.83 9.76 -3.06
C THR A 101 -19.04 8.49 -2.79
N LEU A 102 -19.19 7.48 -3.65
CA LEU A 102 -18.48 6.21 -3.52
C LEU A 102 -16.97 6.41 -3.78
N GLY A 103 -16.62 7.23 -4.77
CA GLY A 103 -15.24 7.61 -5.07
C GLY A 103 -14.54 8.25 -3.87
N TYR A 104 -15.17 9.23 -3.23
CA TYR A 104 -14.64 9.87 -2.03
C TYR A 104 -14.50 8.90 -0.85
N ILE A 105 -15.50 8.05 -0.58
CA ILE A 105 -15.42 7.08 0.53
C ILE A 105 -14.18 6.20 0.39
N PHE A 106 -13.96 5.58 -0.77
CA PHE A 106 -12.84 4.66 -0.97
C PHE A 106 -11.49 5.37 -1.05
N THR A 107 -11.43 6.57 -1.66
CA THR A 107 -10.19 7.34 -1.71
C THR A 107 -9.80 7.94 -0.36
N ILE A 108 -10.76 8.37 0.46
CA ILE A 108 -10.53 8.80 1.84
C ILE A 108 -10.00 7.63 2.67
N LEU A 109 -10.65 6.47 2.58
CA LEU A 109 -10.26 5.28 3.32
C LEU A 109 -8.79 4.90 3.05
N VAL A 110 -8.40 4.81 1.77
CA VAL A 110 -7.03 4.43 1.41
C VAL A 110 -6.01 5.52 1.73
N ALA A 111 -6.36 6.81 1.56
CA ALA A 111 -5.48 7.91 1.91
C ALA A 111 -5.21 7.97 3.42
N VAL A 112 -6.26 7.81 4.26
CA VAL A 112 -6.11 7.76 5.72
C VAL A 112 -5.26 6.56 6.12
N ALA A 113 -5.53 5.37 5.57
CA ALA A 113 -4.74 4.18 5.88
C ALA A 113 -3.26 4.35 5.51
N ALA A 114 -2.96 4.89 4.33
CA ALA A 114 -1.60 5.17 3.90
C ALA A 114 -0.93 6.25 4.76
N PHE A 115 -1.65 7.31 5.11
CA PHE A 115 -1.15 8.40 5.95
C PHE A 115 -0.79 7.94 7.35
N VAL A 116 -1.67 7.17 8.00
CA VAL A 116 -1.41 6.60 9.34
C VAL A 116 -0.20 5.65 9.29
N ALA A 117 -0.02 4.93 8.19
CA ALA A 117 1.15 4.08 8.00
C ALA A 117 2.47 4.87 7.82
N ILE A 118 2.43 6.06 7.20
CA ILE A 118 3.58 6.98 7.14
C ILE A 118 4.00 7.43 8.54
N LEU A 119 3.02 7.70 9.42
CA LEU A 119 3.22 8.07 10.83
C LEU A 119 3.77 6.92 11.69
N GLY A 120 3.85 5.71 11.13
CA GLY A 120 4.46 4.55 11.77
C GLY A 120 3.47 3.49 12.25
N PHE A 121 2.16 3.66 11.99
CA PHE A 121 1.16 2.65 12.35
C PHE A 121 0.43 2.10 11.12
N CYS A 122 0.68 0.83 10.82
CA CYS A 122 0.06 0.15 9.69
C CYS A 122 -1.15 -0.69 10.15
N ILE A 123 -2.36 -0.16 9.95
CA ILE A 123 -3.62 -0.84 10.34
C ILE A 123 -3.73 -2.22 9.69
N GLY A 124 -3.41 -2.34 8.40
CA GLY A 124 -3.48 -3.63 7.70
C GLY A 124 -2.45 -4.65 8.21
N CYS A 125 -1.24 -4.20 8.56
CA CYS A 125 -0.23 -5.04 9.19
C CYS A 125 -0.72 -5.56 10.55
N PHE A 126 -1.35 -4.71 11.34
CA PHE A 126 -1.96 -5.08 12.62
C PHE A 126 -3.06 -6.13 12.45
N ILE A 127 -4.00 -5.91 11.52
CA ILE A 127 -5.08 -6.87 11.22
C ILE A 127 -4.52 -8.21 10.77
N HIS A 128 -3.55 -8.21 9.85
CA HIS A 128 -2.93 -9.43 9.34
C HIS A 128 -2.22 -10.22 10.45
N TYR A 129 -1.48 -9.51 11.31
CA TYR A 129 -0.84 -10.11 12.47
C TYR A 129 -1.84 -10.73 13.44
N GLN A 130 -2.90 -10.00 13.81
CA GLN A 130 -3.94 -10.51 14.71
C GLN A 130 -4.63 -11.76 14.15
N TRP A 131 -4.90 -11.77 12.85
CA TRP A 131 -5.47 -12.93 12.16
C TRP A 131 -4.55 -14.15 12.20
N ARG A 132 -3.24 -13.95 11.97
CA ARG A 132 -2.24 -15.02 12.04
C ARG A 132 -2.10 -15.57 13.45
N GLN A 133 -2.10 -14.70 14.46
CA GLN A 133 -2.10 -15.08 15.87
C GLN A 133 -3.36 -15.86 16.26
N TYR A 134 -4.54 -15.44 15.79
CA TYR A 134 -5.80 -16.15 16.02
C TYR A 134 -5.76 -17.57 15.44
N LYS A 135 -5.31 -17.73 14.19
CA LYS A 135 -5.15 -19.05 13.56
C LYS A 135 -4.17 -19.95 14.33
N TYR A 136 -3.03 -19.41 14.74
CA TYR A 136 -2.01 -20.14 15.49
C TYR A 136 -2.54 -20.65 16.84
N ARG A 137 -3.25 -19.79 17.60
CA ARG A 137 -3.88 -20.20 18.86
C ARG A 137 -4.86 -21.35 18.68
N ARG A 138 -5.59 -21.38 17.55
CA ARG A 138 -6.54 -22.45 17.22
C ARG A 138 -5.89 -23.74 16.71
N SER A 139 -4.63 -23.73 16.28
CA SER A 139 -3.94 -24.94 15.83
C SER A 139 -3.22 -25.69 16.94
N ILE A 140 -3.09 -25.09 18.12
CA ILE A 140 -2.47 -25.69 19.33
C ILE A 140 -3.52 -26.37 20.22
N HIS A 141 -4.81 -26.20 19.92
CA HIS A 141 -5.92 -26.95 20.49
C HIS A 141 -6.46 -27.93 19.46
#